data_AF-A0A928VZ74-F1
#
_entry.id   AF-A0A928VZ74-F1
#
_cell.length_a   1.000
_cell.length_b   1.000
_cell.length_c   1.000
_cell.angle_alpha   90.00
_cell.angle_beta   90.00
_cell.angle_gamma   90.00
#
_symmetry.space_group_name_H-M   'P 1'
#
loop_
_entity.id
_entity.type
_entity.pdbx_description
1 polymer ?
#
loop_
_entity_poly.entity_id
_entity_poly.type
_entity_poly.pdbx_seq_one_letter_code
_entity_poly.pdbx_strand_id
1 'polypeptide(L)'
;MLFEESSIFNQQPEPCLTTVTGEEYQPARIYYQVFKKNAVLGRFKRLRCISLEQGNRWIWLYKEEAKEFKFTKSYRDIPKSERPVVLGYFTFRGDNELILDVCSFKLVVCAVAFFDQKINRRLARVNKFKIVNQLFPTTEDAEAISNHHSWYFDQRQAISSREKMAELEQMLQQSEGQEDRQEQILDLMERQMKQPLPEIEDLETSFYEDGIEFLQMALQMRLLEAKQHWQGNKNFSQFDIMETILEKTDY
;
A
#
# COMPACT_ATOMS: atom_id res chain seq x y z
N MET A 1 -37.51 11.41 38.59
CA MET A 1 -36.19 10.81 38.32
C MET A 1 -35.89 11.12 36.88
N LEU A 2 -34.91 11.99 36.68
CA LEU A 2 -34.59 12.65 35.42
C LEU A 2 -33.85 11.69 34.48
N PHE A 3 -34.11 11.88 33.19
CA PHE A 3 -33.47 11.29 32.03
C PHE A 3 -31.94 11.19 32.15
N GLU A 4 -31.39 9.98 32.07
CA GLU A 4 -30.01 9.71 31.66
C GLU A 4 -30.01 9.14 30.22
N GLU A 5 -30.58 9.90 29.29
CA GLU A 5 -30.38 9.68 27.85
C GLU A 5 -29.62 10.89 27.30
N SER A 6 -28.31 10.95 27.49
CA SER A 6 -27.42 11.87 26.75
C SER A 6 -25.94 11.65 27.09
N SER A 7 -25.36 10.55 26.61
CA SER A 7 -23.90 10.48 26.44
C SER A 7 -23.42 9.64 25.24
N ILE A 8 -24.34 9.11 24.41
CA ILE A 8 -23.99 8.24 23.27
C ILE A 8 -23.58 9.02 22.01
N PHE A 9 -23.75 10.34 21.97
CA PHE A 9 -23.46 11.15 20.77
C PHE A 9 -22.38 12.22 21.02
N ASN A 10 -21.11 11.80 21.02
CA ASN A 10 -19.95 12.56 20.50
C ASN A 10 -18.61 11.86 20.79
N GLN A 11 -18.48 10.57 20.50
CA GLN A 11 -17.13 10.00 20.36
C GLN A 11 -16.63 10.41 18.99
N GLN A 12 -15.77 11.44 18.94
CA GLN A 12 -14.94 11.65 17.75
C GLN A 12 -14.23 10.33 17.44
N PRO A 13 -14.17 9.90 16.16
CA PRO A 13 -13.46 8.69 15.82
C PRO A 13 -12.04 8.77 16.38
N GLU A 14 -11.58 7.68 16.99
CA GLU A 14 -10.26 7.60 17.58
C GLU A 14 -9.20 8.09 16.58
N PRO A 15 -8.19 8.87 17.02
CA PRO A 15 -7.16 9.34 16.12
C PRO A 15 -6.46 8.16 15.42
N CYS A 16 -6.30 8.28 14.12
CA CYS A 16 -5.60 7.29 13.31
C CYS A 16 -4.09 7.37 13.56
N LEU A 17 -3.46 6.21 13.70
CA LEU A 17 -2.03 6.04 13.73
C LEU A 17 -1.41 6.58 12.42
N THR A 18 -0.33 7.33 12.57
CA THR A 18 0.44 7.87 11.45
C THR A 18 1.91 7.49 11.59
N THR A 19 2.57 7.38 10.45
CA THR A 19 4.03 7.23 10.39
C THR A 19 4.73 8.50 10.91
N VAL A 20 6.01 8.39 11.25
CA VAL A 20 6.86 9.54 11.62
C VAL A 20 6.88 10.62 10.54
N THR A 21 6.75 10.22 9.27
CA THR A 21 6.68 11.10 8.10
C THR A 21 5.29 11.71 7.88
N GLY A 22 4.28 11.32 8.66
CA GLY A 22 2.97 11.96 8.76
C GLY A 22 1.87 11.35 7.88
N GLU A 23 2.16 10.29 7.13
CA GLU A 23 1.14 9.53 6.40
C GLU A 23 0.42 8.52 7.28
N GLU A 24 -0.82 8.17 6.93
CA GLU A 24 -1.58 7.12 7.60
C GLU A 24 -0.82 5.80 7.63
N TYR A 25 -0.81 5.17 8.79
CA TYR A 25 -0.16 3.88 8.96
C TYR A 25 -1.00 2.78 8.30
N GLN A 26 -0.46 2.17 7.25
CA GLN A 26 -1.03 1.02 6.56
C GLN A 26 0.13 0.10 6.13
N PRO A 27 0.31 -1.07 6.78
CA PRO A 27 1.34 -2.01 6.40
C PRO A 27 1.21 -2.40 4.93
N ALA A 28 2.36 -2.46 4.27
CA ALA A 28 2.48 -2.98 2.91
C ALA A 28 3.81 -3.72 2.74
N ARG A 29 3.81 -4.75 1.90
CA ARG A 29 4.98 -5.52 1.50
C ARG A 29 5.11 -5.51 -0.01
N ILE A 30 6.27 -5.07 -0.49
CA ILE A 30 6.64 -5.13 -1.90
C ILE A 30 7.48 -6.39 -2.11
N TYR A 31 7.11 -7.21 -3.08
CA TYR A 31 7.88 -8.39 -3.45
C TYR A 31 8.68 -8.11 -4.72
N TYR A 32 9.95 -8.49 -4.69
CA TYR A 32 10.86 -8.44 -5.82
C TYR A 32 11.25 -9.86 -6.21
N GLN A 33 11.04 -10.22 -7.47
CA GLN A 33 11.75 -11.31 -8.11
C GLN A 33 13.22 -10.92 -8.27
N VAL A 34 14.12 -11.70 -7.69
CA VAL A 34 15.58 -11.48 -7.76
C VAL A 34 16.19 -12.46 -8.75
N PHE A 35 17.02 -11.94 -9.65
CA PHE A 35 17.77 -12.72 -10.64
C PHE A 35 19.26 -12.81 -10.30
N LYS A 36 19.79 -11.81 -9.58
CA LYS A 36 21.23 -11.72 -9.24
C LYS A 36 21.44 -11.10 -7.86
N LYS A 37 21.20 -11.87 -6.79
CA LYS A 37 21.31 -11.42 -5.39
C LYS A 37 22.61 -10.68 -5.05
N ASN A 38 23.77 -11.24 -5.39
CA ASN A 38 25.06 -10.60 -5.10
C ASN A 38 25.21 -9.23 -5.78
N ALA A 39 24.64 -9.06 -6.98
CA ALA A 39 24.64 -7.78 -7.66
C ALA A 39 23.68 -6.77 -7.01
N VAL A 40 22.51 -7.22 -6.52
CA VAL A 40 21.59 -6.39 -5.74
C VAL A 40 22.25 -5.93 -4.43
N LEU A 41 22.88 -6.85 -3.69
CA LEU A 41 23.64 -6.53 -2.49
C LEU A 41 24.78 -5.53 -2.77
N GLY A 42 25.46 -5.68 -3.92
CA GLY A 42 26.45 -4.71 -4.40
C GLY A 42 25.88 -3.31 -4.66
N ARG A 43 24.61 -3.21 -5.09
CA ARG A 43 23.89 -1.93 -5.23
C ARG A 43 23.51 -1.36 -3.87
N PHE A 44 22.99 -2.18 -2.95
CA PHE A 44 22.65 -1.75 -1.58
C PHE A 44 23.84 -1.12 -0.87
N LYS A 45 25.03 -1.74 -0.95
CA LYS A 45 26.26 -1.21 -0.36
C LYS A 45 26.70 0.16 -0.89
N ARG A 46 26.19 0.60 -2.04
CA ARG A 46 26.52 1.90 -2.65
C ARG A 46 25.51 3.00 -2.32
N LEU A 47 24.33 2.64 -1.85
CA LEU A 47 23.28 3.58 -1.48
C LEU A 47 23.49 4.01 -0.02
N ARG A 48 23.72 5.29 0.22
CA ARG A 48 23.95 5.79 1.57
C ARG A 48 22.68 5.82 2.42
N CYS A 49 21.51 5.81 1.78
CA CYS A 49 20.19 5.63 2.41
C CYS A 49 19.88 4.18 2.81
N ILE A 50 20.75 3.23 2.49
CA ILE A 50 20.61 1.82 2.88
C ILE A 50 21.66 1.45 3.92
N SER A 51 21.28 0.70 4.95
CA SER A 51 22.18 0.18 5.98
C SER A 51 21.94 -1.31 6.22
N LEU A 52 22.97 -2.02 6.64
CA LEU A 52 22.82 -3.39 7.15
C LEU A 52 22.58 -3.31 8.67
N GLU A 53 21.52 -3.96 9.14
CA GLU A 53 21.24 -4.18 10.56
C GLU A 53 21.86 -5.49 11.05
N GLN A 54 21.96 -5.64 12.37
CA GLN A 54 22.22 -6.95 12.98
C GLN A 54 21.13 -7.95 12.54
N GLY A 55 21.51 -9.18 12.21
CA GLY A 55 20.58 -10.19 11.72
C GLY A 55 20.35 -10.22 10.20
N ASN A 56 21.26 -9.64 9.39
CA ASN A 56 21.22 -9.66 7.91
C ASN A 56 19.99 -8.98 7.28
N ARG A 57 19.28 -8.13 8.02
CA ARG A 57 18.20 -7.28 7.50
C ARG A 57 18.78 -5.98 6.96
N TRP A 58 18.31 -5.54 5.80
CA TRP A 58 18.73 -4.26 5.23
C TRP A 58 17.67 -3.19 5.55
N ILE A 59 18.09 -2.04 6.05
CA ILE A 59 17.18 -0.95 6.42
C ILE A 59 17.26 0.15 5.37
N TRP A 60 16.10 0.62 4.92
CA TRP A 60 15.97 1.85 4.15
C TRP A 60 15.67 3.02 5.08
N LEU A 61 16.52 4.05 5.01
CA LEU A 61 16.53 5.17 5.95
C LEU A 61 16.21 6.46 5.21
N TYR A 62 15.47 7.36 5.85
CA TYR A 62 15.19 8.70 5.33
C TYR A 62 16.44 9.60 5.48
N LYS A 63 17.45 9.37 4.66
CA LYS A 63 18.70 10.15 4.62
C LYS A 63 19.27 10.14 3.21
N GLU A 64 20.22 11.04 2.96
CA GLU A 64 20.99 11.07 1.70
C GLU A 64 20.09 11.02 0.47
N GLU A 65 20.21 9.99 -0.37
CA GLU A 65 19.43 9.84 -1.61
C GLU A 65 17.91 9.81 -1.36
N ALA A 66 17.47 9.41 -0.16
CA ALA A 66 16.06 9.38 0.21
C ALA A 66 15.52 10.74 0.69
N LYS A 67 16.36 11.76 0.90
CA LYS A 67 15.90 13.09 1.37
C LYS A 67 15.08 13.87 0.34
N GLU A 68 15.08 13.42 -0.92
CA GLU A 68 14.34 14.04 -2.01
C GLU A 68 12.83 13.74 -1.95
N PHE A 69 12.41 12.76 -1.14
CA PHE A 69 11.00 12.41 -1.02
C PHE A 69 10.19 13.53 -0.36
N LYS A 70 9.02 13.78 -0.92
CA LYS A 70 8.04 14.72 -0.39
C LYS A 70 7.00 13.93 0.41
N PHE A 71 7.20 13.92 1.73
CA PHE A 71 6.28 13.38 2.71
C PHE A 71 5.45 14.50 3.35
N THR A 72 4.41 14.13 4.10
CA THR A 72 3.55 15.09 4.83
C THR A 72 4.37 15.95 5.80
N LYS A 73 5.32 15.33 6.52
CA LYS A 73 6.32 16.02 7.35
C LYS A 73 7.67 15.99 6.65
N SER A 74 8.29 17.16 6.46
CA SER A 74 9.62 17.22 5.87
C SER A 74 10.67 16.68 6.84
N TYR A 75 11.81 16.20 6.32
CA TYR A 75 12.90 15.70 7.17
C TYR A 75 13.36 16.70 8.23
N ARG A 76 13.28 18.01 7.94
CA ARG A 76 13.72 19.07 8.85
C ARG A 76 12.78 19.22 10.05
N ASP A 77 11.51 18.87 9.86
CA ASP A 77 10.45 19.02 10.87
C ASP A 77 10.36 17.81 11.80
N ILE A 78 10.98 16.68 11.44
CA ILE A 78 11.02 15.46 12.27
C ILE A 78 11.97 15.67 13.47
N PRO A 79 11.53 15.47 14.73
CA PRO A 79 12.38 15.62 15.91
C PRO A 79 13.68 14.80 15.84
N LYS A 80 14.78 15.34 16.37
CA LYS A 80 16.07 14.62 16.37
C LYS A 80 16.02 13.30 17.15
N SER A 81 15.17 13.21 18.18
CA SER A 81 14.93 12.00 18.97
C SER A 81 14.30 10.86 18.16
N GLU A 82 13.64 11.16 17.05
CA GLU A 82 13.01 10.18 16.15
C GLU A 82 13.91 9.80 14.97
N ARG A 83 15.20 10.17 15.03
CA ARG A 83 16.19 9.89 13.97
C ARG A 83 17.16 8.79 14.42
N PRO A 84 17.59 7.90 13.52
CA PRO A 84 17.29 7.87 12.08
C PRO A 84 15.87 7.34 11.79
N VAL A 85 15.19 7.97 10.84
CA VAL A 85 13.84 7.54 10.43
C VAL A 85 13.96 6.35 9.48
N VAL A 86 13.34 5.24 9.86
CA VAL A 86 13.26 4.03 9.03
C VAL A 86 12.06 4.13 8.10
N LEU A 87 12.31 4.01 6.81
CA LEU A 87 11.29 4.00 5.74
C LEU A 87 10.81 2.59 5.42
N GLY A 88 11.64 1.59 5.69
CA GLY A 88 11.27 0.20 5.48
C GLY A 88 12.43 -0.75 5.66
N TYR A 89 12.12 -2.03 5.50
CA TYR A 89 13.07 -3.10 5.73
C TYR A 89 13.06 -4.12 4.61
N PHE A 90 14.26 -4.39 4.10
CA PHE A 90 14.53 -5.39 3.10
C PHE A 90 14.97 -6.71 3.73
N THR A 91 14.36 -7.81 3.30
CA THR A 91 14.70 -9.17 3.71
C THR A 91 14.79 -10.07 2.49
N PHE A 92 15.91 -10.77 2.32
CA PHE A 92 16.03 -11.80 1.28
C PHE A 92 15.36 -13.11 1.75
N ARG A 93 14.51 -13.69 0.92
CA ARG A 93 13.93 -15.02 1.09
C ARG A 93 14.60 -15.96 0.09
N GLY A 94 15.64 -16.65 0.55
CA GLY A 94 16.53 -17.40 -0.34
C GLY A 94 17.31 -16.47 -1.28
N ASP A 95 17.55 -16.93 -2.51
CA ASP A 95 18.36 -16.21 -3.51
C ASP A 95 17.54 -15.49 -4.59
N ASN A 96 16.26 -15.86 -4.73
CA ASN A 96 15.41 -15.44 -5.84
C ASN A 96 14.27 -14.51 -5.43
N GLU A 97 14.13 -14.20 -4.14
CA GLU A 97 13.11 -13.30 -3.63
C GLU A 97 13.70 -12.29 -2.64
N LEU A 98 13.26 -11.05 -2.76
CA LEU A 98 13.55 -9.96 -1.84
C LEU A 98 12.21 -9.30 -1.51
N ILE A 99 11.92 -9.15 -0.22
CA ILE A 99 10.76 -8.41 0.26
C ILE A 99 11.20 -7.06 0.81
N LEU A 100 10.36 -6.04 0.65
CA LEU A 100 10.48 -4.74 1.30
C LEU A 100 9.19 -4.45 2.08
N ASP A 101 9.31 -4.42 3.40
CA ASP A 101 8.24 -4.06 4.33
C ASP A 101 8.25 -2.55 4.60
N VAL A 102 7.11 -1.90 4.36
CA VAL A 102 6.89 -0.46 4.60
C VAL A 102 5.58 -0.24 5.36
N CYS A 103 5.41 0.95 5.93
CA CYS A 103 4.30 1.25 6.86
C CYS A 103 3.26 2.23 6.31
N SER A 104 3.32 2.60 5.03
CA SER A 104 2.28 3.40 4.38
C SER A 104 2.26 3.19 2.87
N PHE A 105 1.12 3.46 2.24
CA PHE A 105 1.00 3.41 0.78
C PHE A 105 1.86 4.47 0.08
N LYS A 106 2.09 5.62 0.71
CA LYS A 106 3.04 6.62 0.19
C LYS A 106 4.45 6.04 0.07
N LEU A 107 4.89 5.26 1.06
CA LEU A 107 6.19 4.59 1.01
C LEU A 107 6.27 3.52 -0.06
N VAL A 108 5.15 2.85 -0.38
CA VAL A 108 5.11 1.90 -1.52
C VAL A 108 5.44 2.62 -2.82
N VAL A 109 4.74 3.72 -3.12
CA VAL A 109 4.96 4.50 -4.35
C VAL A 109 6.39 5.05 -4.40
N CYS A 110 6.87 5.63 -3.29
CA CYS A 110 8.24 6.14 -3.21
C CYS A 110 9.28 5.03 -3.43
N ALA A 111 9.09 3.85 -2.84
CA ALA A 111 10.00 2.73 -2.97
C ALA A 111 10.08 2.23 -4.41
N VAL A 112 8.92 2.01 -5.04
CA VAL A 112 8.86 1.52 -6.43
C VAL A 112 9.56 2.52 -7.37
N ALA A 113 9.21 3.80 -7.30
CA ALA A 113 9.81 4.83 -8.15
C ALA A 113 11.32 4.97 -7.90
N PHE A 114 11.75 4.96 -6.63
CA PHE A 114 13.15 5.15 -6.27
C PHE A 114 14.00 3.94 -6.66
N PHE A 115 13.62 2.73 -6.24
CA PHE A 115 14.46 1.55 -6.43
C PHE A 115 14.46 1.05 -7.86
N ASP A 116 13.44 1.32 -8.68
CA ASP A 116 13.49 1.03 -10.11
C ASP A 116 14.63 1.79 -10.81
N GLN A 117 14.92 3.02 -10.37
CA GLN A 117 16.04 3.80 -10.88
C GLN A 117 17.40 3.33 -10.34
N LYS A 118 17.45 2.77 -9.12
CA LYS A 118 18.71 2.38 -8.46
C LYS A 118 19.10 0.92 -8.67
N ILE A 119 18.13 0.05 -8.92
CA ILE A 119 18.30 -1.39 -9.11
C ILE A 119 17.88 -1.72 -10.53
N ASN A 120 18.85 -2.08 -11.36
CA ASN A 120 18.57 -2.46 -12.73
C ASN A 120 17.59 -3.66 -12.77
N ARG A 121 16.54 -3.56 -13.59
CA ARG A 121 15.48 -4.57 -13.78
C ARG A 121 15.98 -5.96 -14.20
N ARG A 122 17.23 -6.12 -14.65
CA ARG A 122 17.87 -7.43 -14.91
C ARG A 122 18.42 -8.09 -13.64
N LEU A 123 18.47 -7.36 -12.52
CA LEU A 123 18.97 -7.84 -11.23
C LEU A 123 17.81 -8.21 -10.31
N ALA A 124 16.78 -7.37 -10.26
CA ALA A 124 15.53 -7.63 -9.56
C ALA A 124 14.39 -6.80 -10.17
N ARG A 125 13.15 -7.29 -10.06
CA ARG A 125 11.93 -6.59 -10.47
C ARG A 125 10.86 -6.76 -9.42
N VAL A 126 10.07 -5.73 -9.18
CA VAL A 126 8.84 -5.88 -8.41
C VAL A 126 7.90 -6.82 -9.18
N ASN A 127 7.20 -7.72 -8.50
CA ASN A 127 6.24 -8.62 -9.14
C ASN A 127 4.86 -8.62 -8.48
N LYS A 128 4.76 -8.26 -7.19
CA LYS A 128 3.49 -8.13 -6.49
C LYS A 128 3.62 -7.24 -5.26
N PHE A 129 2.48 -6.79 -4.77
CA PHE A 129 2.34 -6.12 -3.49
C PHE A 129 1.37 -6.90 -2.62
N LYS A 130 1.59 -6.92 -1.31
CA LYS A 130 0.59 -7.34 -0.33
C LYS A 130 0.32 -6.18 0.60
N ILE A 131 -0.93 -5.79 0.77
CA ILE A 131 -1.32 -4.59 1.51
C ILE A 131 -2.41 -4.88 2.53
N VAL A 132 -2.54 -3.99 3.52
CA VAL A 132 -3.64 -3.98 4.48
C VAL A 132 -4.56 -2.79 4.21
N ASN A 133 -5.82 -3.05 3.85
CA ASN A 133 -6.83 -2.04 3.52
C ASN A 133 -7.56 -1.51 4.78
N GLN A 134 -6.84 -1.30 5.86
CA GLN A 134 -7.39 -0.82 7.13
C GLN A 134 -6.48 0.24 7.77
N LEU A 135 -7.10 1.17 8.47
CA LEU A 135 -6.44 2.12 9.37
C LEU A 135 -6.35 1.56 10.80
N PHE A 136 -5.40 2.08 11.57
CA PHE A 136 -5.07 1.59 12.92
C PHE A 136 -5.22 2.73 13.92
N PRO A 137 -5.65 2.45 15.17
CA PRO A 137 -5.77 3.47 16.19
C PRO A 137 -4.40 3.84 16.80
N THR A 138 -4.27 5.04 17.37
CA THR A 138 -3.04 5.43 18.10
C THR A 138 -2.83 4.68 19.41
N THR A 139 -3.83 3.95 19.90
CA THR A 139 -3.73 3.12 21.10
C THR A 139 -3.06 1.78 20.88
N GLU A 140 -2.80 1.40 19.61
CA GLU A 140 -1.96 0.25 19.27
C GLU A 140 -0.59 0.37 19.94
N ASP A 141 -0.19 -0.67 20.66
CA ASP A 141 1.11 -0.67 21.33
C ASP A 141 2.25 -0.97 20.35
N ALA A 142 3.47 -0.65 20.78
CA ALA A 142 4.65 -0.78 19.94
C ALA A 142 4.97 -2.25 19.57
N GLU A 143 4.61 -3.21 20.42
CA GLU A 143 4.85 -4.63 20.17
C GLU A 143 3.91 -5.14 19.07
N ALA A 144 2.61 -4.80 19.16
CA ALA A 144 1.63 -5.08 18.13
C ALA A 144 2.05 -4.49 16.78
N ILE A 145 2.35 -3.19 16.74
CA ILE A 145 2.83 -2.49 15.53
C ILE A 145 4.05 -3.20 14.92
N SER A 146 5.02 -3.59 15.75
CA SER A 146 6.23 -4.28 15.28
C SER A 146 5.97 -5.66 14.65
N ASN A 147 4.87 -6.31 15.06
CA ASN A 147 4.47 -7.63 14.59
C ASN A 147 3.51 -7.59 13.39
N HIS A 148 2.99 -6.42 13.00
CA HIS A 148 1.98 -6.30 11.93
C HIS A 148 2.41 -6.96 10.62
N HIS A 149 3.63 -6.74 10.12
CA HIS A 149 4.06 -7.37 8.86
C HIS A 149 4.07 -8.90 8.95
N SER A 150 4.48 -9.48 10.08
CA SER A 150 4.42 -10.94 10.29
C SER A 150 2.97 -11.43 10.36
N TRP A 151 2.15 -10.77 11.19
CA TRP A 151 0.76 -11.12 11.39
C TRP A 151 -0.06 -11.07 10.09
N TYR A 152 -0.04 -9.93 9.39
CA TYR A 152 -0.85 -9.74 8.19
C TYR A 152 -0.28 -10.45 6.96
N PHE A 153 1.05 -10.57 6.84
CA PHE A 153 1.64 -11.04 5.58
C PHE A 153 2.15 -12.47 5.60
N ASP A 154 2.54 -13.00 6.75
CA ASP A 154 3.08 -14.36 6.86
C ASP A 154 2.05 -15.37 7.40
N GLN A 155 1.12 -14.92 8.24
CA GLN A 155 0.18 -15.81 8.94
C GLN A 155 -1.22 -15.84 8.32
N ARG A 156 -1.51 -14.89 7.41
CA ARG A 156 -2.85 -14.70 6.85
C ARG A 156 -2.85 -14.74 5.33
N GLN A 157 -3.90 -15.32 4.77
CA GLN A 157 -4.12 -15.38 3.33
C GLN A 157 -4.59 -14.03 2.79
N ALA A 158 -4.01 -13.59 1.67
CA ALA A 158 -4.50 -12.44 0.92
C ALA A 158 -5.55 -12.89 -0.08
N ILE A 159 -6.47 -11.99 -0.42
CA ILE A 159 -7.32 -12.16 -1.60
C ILE A 159 -6.61 -11.52 -2.79
N SER A 160 -6.40 -12.27 -3.86
CA SER A 160 -5.75 -11.78 -5.08
C SER A 160 -6.72 -10.95 -5.92
N SER A 161 -6.29 -9.75 -6.35
CA SER A 161 -7.08 -8.95 -7.28
C SER A 161 -7.23 -9.66 -8.64
N ARG A 162 -6.24 -10.46 -9.06
CA ARG A 162 -6.30 -11.20 -10.33
C ARG A 162 -7.29 -12.35 -10.29
N GLU A 163 -7.40 -13.07 -9.18
CA GLU A 163 -8.38 -14.17 -9.07
C GLU A 163 -9.80 -13.62 -9.26
N LYS A 164 -10.09 -12.45 -8.68
CA LYS A 164 -11.34 -11.72 -8.92
C LYS A 164 -11.51 -11.35 -10.40
N MET A 165 -10.47 -10.81 -11.04
CA MET A 165 -10.54 -10.44 -12.46
C MET A 165 -10.70 -11.63 -13.41
N ALA A 166 -10.01 -12.74 -13.14
CA ALA A 166 -10.04 -13.92 -13.99
C ALA A 166 -11.41 -14.61 -13.99
N GLU A 167 -12.07 -14.67 -12.82
CA GLU A 167 -13.46 -15.15 -12.71
C GLU A 167 -14.41 -14.28 -13.56
N LEU A 168 -14.23 -12.95 -13.53
CA LEU A 168 -15.02 -12.00 -14.31
C LEU A 168 -14.72 -12.07 -15.81
N GLU A 169 -13.45 -12.22 -16.21
CA GLU A 169 -13.05 -12.42 -17.60
C GLU A 169 -13.63 -13.70 -18.19
N GLN A 170 -13.71 -14.76 -17.39
CA GLN A 170 -14.35 -16.01 -17.81
C GLN A 170 -15.86 -15.83 -18.04
N MET A 171 -16.53 -14.99 -17.25
CA MET A 171 -17.94 -14.63 -17.47
C MET A 171 -18.12 -13.81 -18.75
N LEU A 172 -17.18 -12.90 -19.07
CA LEU A 172 -17.18 -12.10 -20.30
C LEU A 172 -16.89 -12.90 -21.58
N GLN A 173 -16.11 -13.98 -21.50
CA GLN A 173 -15.85 -14.82 -22.67
C GLN A 173 -17.08 -15.64 -23.09
N GLN A 174 -18.10 -15.70 -22.23
CA GLN A 174 -19.34 -16.44 -22.49
C GLN A 174 -20.45 -15.55 -23.11
N SER A 175 -20.22 -14.25 -23.29
CA SER A 175 -21.19 -13.33 -23.90
C SER A 175 -20.92 -13.10 -25.39
N GLU A 176 -22.00 -12.92 -26.17
CA GLU A 176 -21.93 -12.70 -27.62
C GLU A 176 -21.90 -11.18 -27.95
N GLY A 177 -21.03 -10.75 -28.88
CA GLY A 177 -21.01 -9.39 -29.45
C GLY A 177 -19.88 -8.46 -28.96
N GLN A 178 -19.48 -7.46 -29.77
CA GLN A 178 -18.40 -6.50 -29.44
C GLN A 178 -18.87 -5.24 -28.70
N GLU A 179 -20.02 -4.65 -29.07
CA GLU A 179 -20.60 -3.49 -28.34
C GLU A 179 -21.10 -3.92 -26.95
N ASP A 180 -21.81 -5.05 -26.87
CA ASP A 180 -22.21 -5.68 -25.60
C ASP A 180 -21.02 -5.96 -24.68
N ARG A 181 -19.84 -6.26 -25.23
CA ARG A 181 -18.65 -6.55 -24.43
C ARG A 181 -18.10 -5.32 -23.70
N GLN A 182 -18.17 -4.14 -24.31
CA GLN A 182 -17.68 -2.92 -23.66
C GLN A 182 -18.60 -2.48 -22.52
N GLU A 183 -19.91 -2.53 -22.72
CA GLU A 183 -20.89 -2.27 -21.66
C GLU A 183 -20.76 -3.28 -20.51
N GLN A 184 -20.56 -4.56 -20.83
CA GLN A 184 -20.36 -5.59 -19.80
C GLN A 184 -19.06 -5.39 -19.03
N ILE A 185 -17.97 -4.96 -19.67
CA ILE A 185 -16.73 -4.62 -18.95
C ILE A 185 -16.98 -3.48 -17.96
N LEU A 186 -17.71 -2.43 -18.38
CA LEU A 186 -18.03 -1.30 -17.50
C LEU A 186 -18.92 -1.73 -16.32
N ASP A 187 -19.97 -2.51 -16.56
CA ASP A 187 -20.85 -3.06 -15.51
C ASP A 187 -20.08 -3.96 -14.54
N LEU A 188 -19.12 -4.76 -15.02
CA LEU A 188 -18.28 -5.59 -14.15
C LEU A 188 -17.32 -4.75 -13.31
N MET A 189 -16.69 -3.73 -13.90
CA MET A 189 -15.84 -2.80 -13.17
C MET A 189 -16.65 -2.09 -12.08
N GLU A 190 -17.85 -1.62 -12.40
CA GLU A 190 -18.78 -1.00 -11.45
C GLU A 190 -19.13 -1.95 -10.31
N ARG A 191 -19.56 -3.17 -10.62
CA ARG A 191 -19.89 -4.18 -9.59
C ARG A 191 -18.72 -4.48 -8.68
N GLN A 192 -17.51 -4.57 -9.24
CA GLN A 192 -16.30 -4.81 -8.46
C GLN A 192 -15.95 -3.63 -7.55
N MET A 193 -16.05 -2.40 -8.05
CA MET A 193 -15.78 -1.19 -7.26
C MET A 193 -16.78 -0.99 -6.12
N LYS A 194 -17.99 -1.55 -6.24
CA LYS A 194 -19.02 -1.57 -5.18
C LYS A 194 -18.79 -2.65 -4.12
N GLN A 195 -17.95 -3.65 -4.39
CA GLN A 195 -17.63 -4.66 -3.37
C GLN A 195 -16.69 -4.06 -2.32
N PRO A 196 -16.86 -4.40 -1.03
CA PRO A 196 -15.94 -3.98 0.00
C PRO A 196 -14.54 -4.54 -0.28
N LEU A 197 -13.52 -3.72 -0.02
CA LEU A 197 -12.14 -4.20 -0.13
C LEU A 197 -11.86 -5.31 0.88
N PRO A 198 -11.11 -6.35 0.47
CA PRO A 198 -10.62 -7.32 1.43
C PRO A 198 -9.62 -6.66 2.37
N GLU A 199 -9.60 -7.09 3.63
CA GLU A 199 -8.68 -6.57 4.64
C GLU A 199 -7.21 -6.72 4.21
N ILE A 200 -6.86 -7.87 3.62
CA ILE A 200 -5.53 -8.14 3.05
C ILE A 200 -5.69 -8.47 1.57
N GLU A 201 -4.96 -7.73 0.74
CA GLU A 201 -5.03 -7.85 -0.72
C GLU A 201 -3.66 -8.08 -1.34
N ASP A 202 -3.59 -9.00 -2.30
CA ASP A 202 -2.44 -9.16 -3.20
C ASP A 202 -2.73 -8.38 -4.49
N LEU A 203 -1.95 -7.30 -4.72
CA LEU A 203 -1.99 -6.52 -5.95
C LEU A 203 -0.92 -7.02 -6.91
N GLU A 204 -1.33 -7.44 -8.10
CA GLU A 204 -0.39 -7.65 -9.20
C GLU A 204 0.15 -6.31 -9.70
N THR A 205 1.36 -6.36 -10.25
CA THR A 205 2.03 -5.17 -10.75
C THR A 205 2.03 -5.11 -12.27
N SER A 206 1.47 -4.04 -12.80
CA SER A 206 1.61 -3.62 -14.20
C SER A 206 2.31 -2.27 -14.32
N PHE A 207 2.94 -1.75 -13.25
CA PHE A 207 3.52 -0.38 -13.30
C PHE A 207 4.68 -0.25 -14.30
N TYR A 208 5.29 -1.37 -14.71
CA TYR A 208 6.32 -1.33 -15.75
C TYR A 208 5.75 -0.99 -17.12
N GLU A 209 4.49 -1.35 -17.36
CA GLU A 209 3.72 -1.12 -18.57
C GLU A 209 2.87 0.17 -18.46
N ASP A 210 2.16 0.32 -17.35
CA ASP A 210 1.11 1.34 -17.15
C ASP A 210 1.61 2.61 -16.45
N GLY A 211 2.85 2.60 -15.96
CA GLY A 211 3.43 3.70 -15.19
C GLY A 211 3.11 3.66 -13.70
N ILE A 212 3.79 4.52 -12.95
CA ILE A 212 3.69 4.58 -11.48
C ILE A 212 2.40 5.27 -11.01
N GLU A 213 1.83 6.11 -11.86
CA GLU A 213 0.61 6.87 -11.63
C GLU A 213 -0.59 5.95 -11.41
N PHE A 214 -0.65 4.84 -12.14
CA PHE A 214 -1.71 3.83 -11.97
C PHE A 214 -1.64 3.18 -10.58
N LEU A 215 -0.45 2.75 -10.15
CA LEU A 215 -0.24 2.23 -8.80
C LEU A 215 -0.59 3.28 -7.73
N GLN A 216 -0.20 4.53 -7.94
CA GLN A 216 -0.52 5.62 -7.03
C GLN A 216 -2.03 5.82 -6.90
N MET A 217 -2.76 5.85 -8.03
CA MET A 217 -4.22 5.97 -8.02
C MET A 217 -4.88 4.78 -7.31
N ALA A 218 -4.47 3.56 -7.64
CA ALA A 218 -4.99 2.33 -7.04
C ALA A 218 -4.83 2.31 -5.51
N LEU A 219 -3.68 2.75 -5.00
CA LEU A 219 -3.45 2.85 -3.56
C LEU A 219 -4.20 4.03 -2.92
N GLN A 220 -4.33 5.15 -3.63
CA GLN A 220 -5.06 6.32 -3.15
C GLN A 220 -6.56 6.02 -2.97
N MET A 221 -7.19 5.31 -3.91
CA MET A 221 -8.59 4.89 -3.77
C MET A 221 -8.79 4.03 -2.51
N ARG A 222 -7.89 3.07 -2.26
CA ARG A 222 -7.93 2.21 -1.07
C ARG A 222 -7.77 2.99 0.23
N LEU A 223 -6.84 3.96 0.26
CA LEU A 223 -6.68 4.85 1.41
C LEU A 223 -7.94 5.68 1.68
N LEU A 224 -8.58 6.21 0.63
CA LEU A 224 -9.80 7.00 0.75
C LEU A 224 -10.97 6.16 1.28
N GLU A 225 -11.16 4.95 0.76
CA GLU A 225 -12.16 4.02 1.29
C GLU A 225 -11.90 3.69 2.77
N ALA A 226 -10.66 3.34 3.12
CA ALA A 226 -10.28 3.05 4.51
C ALA A 226 -10.53 4.25 5.45
N LYS A 227 -10.29 5.48 4.99
CA LYS A 227 -10.62 6.72 5.74
C LYS A 227 -12.11 6.90 5.96
N GLN A 228 -12.92 6.67 4.92
CA GLN A 228 -14.38 6.77 5.03
C GLN A 228 -14.92 5.72 6.00
N HIS A 229 -14.42 4.49 5.92
CA HIS A 229 -14.78 3.43 6.85
C HIS A 229 -14.37 3.77 8.28
N TRP A 230 -13.20 4.39 8.48
CA TRP A 230 -12.74 4.84 9.80
C TRP A 230 -13.65 5.92 10.39
N GLN A 231 -14.19 6.82 9.55
CA GLN A 231 -15.14 7.85 9.95
C GLN A 231 -16.57 7.33 10.19
N GLY A 232 -16.81 6.03 9.98
CA GLY A 232 -18.11 5.39 10.20
C GLY A 232 -18.92 5.12 8.93
N ASN A 233 -18.45 5.56 7.76
CA ASN A 233 -19.14 5.36 6.48
C ASN A 233 -18.84 3.96 5.93
N LYS A 234 -19.36 2.91 6.58
CA LYS A 234 -19.03 1.51 6.29
C LYS A 234 -19.49 0.99 4.91
N ASN A 235 -20.41 1.68 4.26
CA ASN A 235 -20.92 1.33 2.93
C ASN A 235 -20.22 2.08 1.80
N PHE A 236 -19.28 2.98 2.13
CA PHE A 236 -18.52 3.72 1.13
C PHE A 236 -17.57 2.77 0.39
N SER A 237 -17.41 2.96 -0.91
CA SER A 237 -16.70 2.04 -1.79
C SER A 237 -15.82 2.80 -2.79
N GLN A 238 -15.03 2.08 -3.58
CA GLN A 238 -14.24 2.70 -4.65
C GLN A 238 -15.13 3.34 -5.73
N PHE A 239 -16.36 2.84 -5.89
CA PHE A 239 -17.32 3.40 -6.82
C PHE A 239 -17.70 4.84 -6.46
N ASP A 240 -17.97 5.12 -5.18
CA ASP A 240 -18.33 6.46 -4.69
C ASP A 240 -17.18 7.48 -4.92
N ILE A 241 -15.93 7.02 -4.83
CA ILE A 241 -14.75 7.83 -5.13
C ILE A 241 -14.73 8.19 -6.62
N MET A 242 -14.97 7.22 -7.49
CA MET A 242 -14.96 7.41 -8.94
C MET A 242 -16.07 8.35 -9.39
N GLU A 243 -17.29 8.21 -8.86
CA GLU A 243 -18.39 9.15 -9.12
C GLU A 243 -18.00 10.58 -8.74
N THR A 244 -17.41 10.76 -7.55
CA THR A 244 -16.94 12.09 -7.10
C THR A 244 -15.86 12.70 -8.01
N ILE A 245 -15.00 11.88 -8.62
CA ILE A 245 -13.96 12.34 -9.55
C ILE A 245 -14.59 12.75 -10.89
N LEU A 246 -15.53 11.96 -11.41
CA LEU A 246 -16.21 12.23 -12.68
C LEU A 246 -17.04 13.51 -12.58
N GLU A 247 -17.83 13.67 -11.51
CA GLU A 247 -18.63 14.89 -11.28
C GLU A 247 -17.80 16.18 -11.25
N LYS A 248 -16.53 16.11 -10.82
CA LYS A 248 -15.62 17.26 -10.77
C LYS A 248 -14.94 17.55 -12.11
N THR A 249 -14.97 16.61 -13.05
CA THR A 249 -14.32 16.72 -14.36
C THR A 249 -15.28 17.25 -15.43
N ASP A 250 -16.58 17.18 -15.17
CA ASP A 250 -17.65 17.73 -16.03
C ASP A 250 -17.86 19.26 -15.89
N TYR A 251 -16.89 19.98 -15.30
CA TYR A 251 -16.87 21.46 -15.15
C TYR A 251 -15.66 22.10 -15.83
#